data_AF-A0A964UFE0-F1
#
_entry.id   AF-A0A964UFE0-F1
#
_cell.length_a   1.000
_cell.length_b   1.000
_cell.length_c   1.000
_cell.angle_alpha   90.00
_cell.angle_beta   90.00
_cell.angle_gamma   90.00
#
_symmetry.space_group_name_H-M   'P 1'
#
loop_
_entity.id
_entity.type
_entity.pdbx_description
1 polymer ?
#
loop_
_entity_poly.entity_id
_entity_poly.type
_entity_poly.pdbx_seq_one_letter_code
_entity_poly.pdbx_strand_id
1 'polypeptide(L)'
;MRAHITNAGWRGQLAFIALLLSIATVLWFMVAALGTRFGLWDWQFGLGTMVIGYGGPITMGALAISALALVVAFIKAPRTQPVILALGAVLISSFTLFRLVGFGAHAASLPPIHDIQTDWDNPVMFSAELLAAREADEAMNPVEPAPVAQLPESARERWPGTHGQPVAELQERAEFDPNTMEERDEAPYPYTFDTLITPARPQAVYDTAIALARARGWDIVTADPEAGRIEATETSPWFGFKDDVAIRIEAAEGRTRVDMRSVSRVGLSDLGANAKRVGNFMRELDTQLGRRTGG
;
A
#
# COMPACT_ATOMS: atom_id res chain seq x y z
N MET A 1 27.22 4.00 45.26
CA MET A 1 25.79 3.63 45.23
C MET A 1 25.64 2.48 44.22
N ARG A 2 25.67 1.23 44.69
CA ARG A 2 25.50 0.06 43.80
C ARG A 2 24.01 0.00 43.47
N ALA A 3 23.66 0.05 42.18
CA ALA A 3 22.31 -0.23 41.75
C ALA A 3 21.97 -1.66 42.20
N HIS A 4 21.13 -1.77 43.23
CA HIS A 4 20.49 -3.03 43.56
C HIS A 4 19.62 -3.38 42.35
N ILE A 5 20.14 -4.23 41.47
CA ILE A 5 19.28 -5.04 40.59
C ILE A 5 18.52 -5.92 41.56
N THR A 6 17.36 -5.45 41.99
CA THR A 6 16.43 -6.23 42.79
C THR A 6 16.18 -7.50 42.01
N ASN A 7 16.53 -8.66 42.57
CA ASN A 7 16.14 -9.95 42.02
C ASN A 7 14.63 -9.91 41.83
N ALA A 8 14.19 -9.64 40.60
CA ALA A 8 12.80 -9.72 40.24
C ALA A 8 12.43 -11.17 40.53
N GLY A 9 11.58 -11.40 41.55
CA GLY A 9 11.06 -12.74 41.80
C GLY A 9 10.46 -13.29 40.51
N TRP A 10 10.27 -14.61 40.42
CA TRP A 10 9.85 -15.30 39.19
C TRP A 10 8.69 -14.62 38.41
N ARG A 11 7.78 -13.91 39.10
CA ARG A 11 6.71 -13.09 38.49
C ARG A 11 7.23 -11.91 37.67
N GLY A 12 8.24 -11.20 38.16
CA GLY A 12 8.89 -10.12 37.42
C GLY A 12 9.71 -10.64 36.24
N GLN A 13 10.31 -11.82 36.36
CA GLN A 13 10.94 -12.50 35.22
C GLN A 13 9.89 -12.86 34.16
N LEU A 14 8.74 -13.40 34.55
CA LEU A 14 7.63 -13.69 33.63
C LEU A 14 7.13 -12.42 32.93
N ALA A 15 6.90 -11.34 33.68
CA ALA A 15 6.46 -10.06 33.11
C ALA A 15 7.50 -9.45 32.15
N PHE A 16 8.79 -9.59 32.46
CA PHE A 16 9.87 -9.17 31.57
C PHE A 16 9.93 -10.02 30.29
N ILE A 17 9.80 -11.34 30.39
CA ILE A 17 9.73 -12.24 29.23
C ILE A 17 8.52 -11.89 28.35
N ALA A 18 7.35 -11.66 28.96
CA ALA A 18 6.15 -11.23 28.24
C ALA A 18 6.39 -9.92 27.46
N LEU A 19 7.03 -8.94 28.10
CA LEU A 19 7.39 -7.68 27.44
C LEU A 19 8.34 -7.92 26.26
N LEU A 20 9.39 -8.72 26.43
CA LEU A 20 10.32 -9.05 25.35
C LEU A 20 9.62 -9.76 24.19
N LEU A 21 8.71 -10.71 24.48
CA LEU A 21 7.94 -11.40 23.44
C LEU A 21 7.03 -10.42 22.69
N SER A 22 6.37 -9.50 23.38
CA SER A 22 5.53 -8.47 22.72
C SER A 22 6.33 -7.52 21.83
N ILE A 23 7.56 -7.19 22.21
CA ILE A 23 8.47 -6.39 21.37
C ILE A 23 8.94 -7.23 20.18
N ALA A 24 9.26 -8.50 20.41
CA ALA A 24 9.69 -9.42 19.36
C ALA A 24 8.60 -9.60 18.28
N THR A 25 7.31 -9.50 18.60
CA THR A 25 6.25 -9.55 17.58
C THR A 25 6.31 -8.33 16.66
N VAL A 26 6.57 -7.13 17.17
CA VAL A 26 6.74 -5.93 16.33
C VAL A 26 7.98 -6.09 15.44
N LEU A 27 9.09 -6.56 16.01
CA LEU A 27 10.32 -6.80 15.27
C LEU A 27 10.14 -7.88 14.19
N TRP A 28 9.31 -8.90 14.43
CA TRP A 28 9.00 -9.94 13.44
C TRP A 28 8.43 -9.34 12.15
N PHE A 29 7.44 -8.44 12.25
CA PHE A 29 6.85 -7.78 11.08
C PHE A 29 7.85 -6.84 10.39
N MET A 30 8.67 -6.12 11.16
CA MET A 30 9.72 -5.27 10.59
C MET A 30 10.76 -6.09 9.82
N VAL A 31 11.21 -7.20 10.40
CA VAL A 31 12.16 -8.13 9.77
C VAL A 31 11.53 -8.70 8.51
N ALA A 32 10.29 -9.18 8.55
CA ALA A 32 9.57 -9.70 7.38
C ALA A 32 9.57 -8.72 6.22
N ALA A 33 9.20 -7.45 6.48
CA ALA A 33 9.12 -6.41 5.46
C ALA A 33 10.51 -6.01 4.92
N LEU A 34 11.44 -5.64 5.81
CA LEU A 34 12.77 -5.19 5.42
C LEU A 34 13.59 -6.30 4.78
N GLY A 35 13.40 -7.54 5.21
CA GLY A 35 14.02 -8.70 4.56
C GLY A 35 13.56 -8.87 3.12
N THR A 36 12.28 -8.63 2.82
CA THR A 36 11.80 -8.57 1.43
C THR A 36 12.41 -7.41 0.67
N ARG A 37 12.40 -6.20 1.24
CA ARG A 37 12.94 -5.00 0.58
C ARG A 37 14.42 -5.14 0.22
N PHE A 38 15.22 -5.77 1.07
CA PHE A 38 16.66 -5.94 0.87
C PHE A 38 17.03 -7.28 0.24
N GLY A 39 16.04 -8.07 -0.22
CA GLY A 39 16.29 -9.32 -0.94
C GLY A 39 16.86 -10.45 -0.10
N LEU A 40 16.67 -10.44 1.22
CA LEU A 40 17.00 -11.58 2.08
C LEU A 40 16.06 -12.77 1.82
N TRP A 41 14.84 -12.48 1.36
CA TRP A 41 13.84 -13.44 0.89
C TRP A 41 12.86 -12.75 -0.06
N ASP A 42 12.12 -13.54 -0.84
CA ASP A 42 11.07 -13.03 -1.73
C ASP A 42 9.84 -12.52 -0.96
N TRP A 43 8.94 -11.86 -1.67
CA TRP A 43 7.74 -11.27 -1.07
C TRP A 43 6.68 -12.30 -0.67
N GLN A 44 6.61 -13.45 -1.34
CA GLN A 44 5.67 -14.51 -1.00
C GLN A 44 6.06 -15.13 0.35
N PHE A 45 7.36 -15.22 0.62
CA PHE A 45 7.86 -15.60 1.94
C PHE A 45 7.65 -14.47 2.97
N GLY A 46 8.12 -13.25 2.69
CA GLY A 46 8.05 -12.15 3.66
C GLY A 46 6.62 -11.70 3.98
N LEU A 47 5.85 -11.28 2.98
CA LEU A 47 4.44 -10.88 3.18
C LEU A 47 3.53 -12.10 3.36
N GLY A 48 3.62 -13.09 2.46
CA GLY A 48 2.70 -14.23 2.48
C GLY A 48 2.90 -15.16 3.67
N THR A 49 4.13 -15.60 3.92
CA THR A 49 4.40 -16.58 4.99
C THR A 49 4.60 -15.91 6.34
N MET A 50 5.52 -14.94 6.46
CA MET A 50 5.85 -14.36 7.76
C MET A 50 4.75 -13.44 8.30
N VAL A 51 4.19 -12.56 7.47
CA VAL A 51 3.15 -11.61 7.90
C VAL A 51 1.77 -12.26 7.92
N ILE A 52 1.30 -12.80 6.79
CA ILE A 52 -0.06 -13.35 6.69
C ILE A 52 -0.17 -14.72 7.38
N GLY A 53 0.75 -15.64 7.11
CA GLY A 53 0.71 -17.00 7.68
C GLY A 53 1.00 -17.06 9.18
N TYR A 54 2.12 -16.48 9.62
CA TYR A 54 2.58 -16.59 11.02
C TYR A 54 2.31 -15.36 11.89
N GLY A 55 2.07 -14.18 11.31
CA GLY A 55 1.91 -12.94 12.07
C GLY A 55 0.77 -12.97 13.09
N GLY A 56 -0.38 -13.53 12.71
CA GLY A 56 -1.53 -13.72 13.60
C GLY A 56 -1.23 -14.67 14.77
N PRO A 57 -0.85 -15.93 14.50
CA PRO A 57 -0.49 -16.89 15.55
C PRO A 57 0.58 -16.40 16.52
N ILE A 58 1.65 -15.77 16.02
CA ILE A 58 2.73 -15.20 16.86
C ILE A 58 2.18 -14.11 17.78
N THR A 59 1.39 -13.19 17.24
CA THR A 59 0.83 -12.07 18.01
C THR A 59 -0.17 -12.54 19.07
N MET A 60 -1.03 -13.52 18.73
CA MET A 60 -1.95 -14.13 19.68
C MET A 60 -1.23 -14.87 20.80
N GLY A 61 -0.17 -15.62 20.48
CA GLY A 61 0.67 -16.29 21.48
C GLY A 61 1.33 -15.31 22.45
N ALA A 62 1.90 -14.22 21.93
CA ALA A 62 2.45 -13.15 22.76
C ALA A 62 1.39 -12.49 23.64
N LEU A 63 0.19 -12.21 23.11
CA LEU A 63 -0.92 -11.65 23.88
C LEU A 63 -1.37 -12.58 25.01
N ALA A 64 -1.48 -13.88 24.75
CA ALA A 64 -1.84 -14.86 25.77
C ALA A 64 -0.82 -14.89 26.92
N ILE A 65 0.48 -14.87 26.61
CA ILE A 65 1.56 -14.82 27.61
C ILE A 65 1.53 -13.50 28.38
N SER A 66 1.31 -12.37 27.70
CA SER A 66 1.16 -11.05 28.32
C SER A 66 -0.02 -10.99 29.28
N ALA A 67 -1.18 -11.53 28.90
CA ALA A 67 -2.36 -11.59 29.76
C ALA A 67 -2.11 -12.48 30.99
N LEU A 68 -1.49 -13.64 30.81
CA LEU A 68 -1.09 -14.51 31.91
C LEU A 68 -0.11 -13.81 32.87
N ALA A 69 0.90 -13.14 32.32
CA ALA A 69 1.86 -12.37 33.12
C ALA A 69 1.17 -11.27 33.94
N LEU A 70 0.16 -10.61 33.37
CA LEU A 70 -0.62 -9.58 34.06
C LEU A 70 -1.41 -10.17 35.21
N VAL A 71 -2.13 -11.28 34.99
CA VAL A 71 -2.85 -11.99 36.06
C VAL A 71 -1.89 -12.41 37.18
N VAL A 72 -0.76 -13.03 36.83
CA VAL A 72 0.25 -13.48 37.80
C VAL A 72 0.87 -12.32 38.58
N ALA A 73 1.05 -11.15 37.96
CA ALA A 73 1.58 -9.95 38.61
C ALA A 73 0.67 -9.44 39.74
N PHE A 74 -0.64 -9.71 39.66
CA PHE A 74 -1.62 -9.36 40.70
C PHE A 74 -1.76 -10.38 41.83
N ILE A 75 -1.22 -11.60 41.69
CA ILE A 75 -1.34 -12.62 42.73
C ILE A 75 -0.50 -12.24 43.95
N LYS A 76 -1.13 -12.16 45.13
CA LYS A 76 -0.50 -12.08 46.48
C LYS A 76 0.62 -11.02 46.60
N ALA A 77 0.25 -9.85 47.16
CA ALA A 77 1.10 -8.66 47.36
C ALA A 77 1.68 -8.10 46.03
N PRO A 78 0.83 -7.48 45.19
CA PRO A 78 1.27 -6.96 43.89
C PRO A 78 2.35 -5.89 44.08
N ARG A 79 3.46 -6.07 43.37
CA ARG A 79 4.51 -5.04 43.26
C ARG A 79 4.28 -4.25 41.97
N THR A 80 4.56 -2.96 42.01
CA THR A 80 4.33 -2.04 40.89
C THR A 80 5.07 -2.45 39.62
N GLN A 81 6.34 -2.86 39.72
CA GLN A 81 7.17 -3.13 38.54
C GLN A 81 6.67 -4.31 37.68
N PRO A 82 6.40 -5.54 38.21
CA PRO A 82 5.82 -6.61 37.39
C PRO A 82 4.48 -6.26 36.74
N VAL A 83 3.64 -5.49 37.43
CA VAL A 83 2.35 -5.02 36.90
C VAL A 83 2.59 -4.07 35.72
N ILE A 84 3.48 -3.10 35.83
CA ILE A 84 3.80 -2.15 34.75
C ILE A 84 4.35 -2.88 33.52
N LEU A 85 5.30 -3.82 33.72
CA LEU A 85 5.89 -4.58 32.62
C LEU A 85 4.84 -5.44 31.89
N ALA A 86 4.01 -6.16 32.65
CA ALA A 86 2.96 -6.99 32.07
C ALA A 86 1.88 -6.16 31.38
N LEU A 87 1.51 -5.00 31.94
CA LEU A 87 0.58 -4.07 31.31
C LEU A 87 1.16 -3.52 29.99
N GLY A 88 2.42 -3.12 29.98
CA GLY A 88 3.10 -2.70 28.74
C GLY A 88 3.12 -3.80 27.69
N ALA A 89 3.38 -5.05 28.09
CA ALA A 89 3.35 -6.20 27.20
C ALA A 89 1.95 -6.42 26.58
N VAL A 90 0.89 -6.36 27.40
CA VAL A 90 -0.50 -6.46 26.94
C VAL A 90 -0.82 -5.35 25.94
N LEU A 91 -0.47 -4.09 26.25
CA LEU A 91 -0.73 -2.95 25.37
C LEU A 91 -0.06 -3.12 24.00
N ILE A 92 1.21 -3.53 23.96
CA ILE A 92 1.95 -3.74 22.70
C ILE A 92 1.32 -4.87 21.89
N SER A 93 1.08 -6.04 22.50
CA SER A 93 0.53 -7.18 21.77
C SER A 93 -0.92 -6.94 21.32
N SER A 94 -1.74 -6.27 22.14
CA SER A 94 -3.11 -5.90 21.78
C SER A 94 -3.14 -4.89 20.65
N PHE A 95 -2.28 -3.86 20.69
CA PHE A 95 -2.19 -2.89 19.60
C PHE A 95 -1.69 -3.54 18.30
N THR A 96 -0.72 -4.44 18.40
CA THR A 96 -0.22 -5.20 17.23
C THR A 96 -1.32 -6.05 16.62
N LEU A 97 -2.10 -6.77 17.44
CA LEU A 97 -3.23 -7.57 16.98
C LEU A 97 -4.32 -6.68 16.36
N PHE A 98 -4.65 -5.56 17.00
CA PHE A 98 -5.59 -4.57 16.48
C PHE A 98 -5.16 -4.07 15.09
N ARG A 99 -3.87 -3.75 14.90
CA ARG A 99 -3.33 -3.33 13.60
C ARG A 99 -3.41 -4.44 12.55
N LEU A 100 -3.16 -5.69 12.92
CA LEU A 100 -3.24 -6.83 12.00
C LEU A 100 -4.69 -7.08 11.55
N VAL A 101 -5.63 -7.07 12.49
CA VAL A 101 -7.07 -7.22 12.19
C VAL A 101 -7.56 -6.06 11.33
N GLY A 102 -7.19 -4.82 11.67
CA GLY A 102 -7.55 -3.63 10.88
C GLY A 102 -6.95 -3.65 9.48
N PHE A 103 -5.70 -4.11 9.31
CA PHE A 103 -5.08 -4.33 8.01
C PHE A 103 -5.84 -5.38 7.19
N GLY A 104 -6.20 -6.51 7.79
CA GLY A 104 -6.98 -7.55 7.13
C GLY A 104 -8.36 -7.07 6.67
N ALA A 105 -9.06 -6.32 7.54
CA ALA A 105 -10.36 -5.72 7.25
C ALA A 105 -10.27 -4.71 6.10
N HIS A 106 -9.30 -3.78 6.14
CA HIS A 106 -9.08 -2.82 5.07
C HIS A 106 -8.73 -3.49 3.73
N ALA A 107 -7.86 -4.50 3.76
CA ALA A 107 -7.52 -5.25 2.57
C ALA A 107 -8.71 -6.05 1.99
N ALA A 108 -9.70 -6.41 2.82
CA ALA A 108 -10.91 -7.09 2.36
C ALA A 108 -11.99 -6.12 1.87
N SER A 109 -11.97 -4.85 2.29
CA SER A 109 -12.92 -3.83 1.83
C SER A 109 -12.59 -3.29 0.44
N LEU A 110 -11.35 -3.46 -0.02
CA LEU A 110 -10.90 -2.99 -1.33
C LEU A 110 -11.02 -4.10 -2.38
N PRO A 111 -11.34 -3.76 -3.64
CA PRO A 111 -11.37 -4.75 -4.71
C PRO A 111 -9.94 -5.24 -5.04
N PRO A 112 -9.80 -6.43 -5.65
CA PRO A 112 -8.51 -7.02 -6.00
C PRO A 112 -8.00 -6.41 -7.31
N ILE A 113 -7.75 -5.10 -7.29
CA ILE A 113 -7.25 -4.35 -8.43
C ILE A 113 -5.81 -3.92 -8.11
N HIS A 114 -4.96 -3.97 -9.13
CA HIS A 114 -3.58 -3.51 -9.09
C HIS A 114 -3.20 -2.73 -10.36
N ASP A 115 -4.20 -2.32 -11.13
CA ASP A 115 -4.09 -1.63 -12.40
C ASP A 115 -5.19 -0.57 -12.46
N ILE A 116 -4.79 0.69 -12.34
CA ILE A 116 -5.70 1.83 -12.31
C ILE A 116 -5.30 2.78 -13.43
N GLN A 117 -6.26 3.24 -14.23
CA GLN A 117 -6.02 4.31 -15.21
C GLN A 117 -7.23 5.20 -15.43
N THR A 118 -6.98 6.35 -16.06
CA THR A 118 -8.00 7.37 -16.33
C THR A 118 -8.73 7.22 -17.66
N ASP A 119 -8.30 6.29 -18.51
CA ASP A 119 -8.84 6.13 -19.86
C ASP A 119 -8.76 4.67 -20.32
N TRP A 120 -9.85 3.93 -20.10
CA TRP A 120 -9.99 2.54 -20.54
C TRP A 120 -10.43 2.40 -22.01
N ASP A 121 -10.93 3.48 -22.64
CA ASP A 121 -11.34 3.48 -24.05
C ASP A 121 -10.13 3.60 -24.99
N ASN A 122 -9.11 4.35 -24.58
CA ASN A 122 -7.80 4.42 -25.22
C ASN A 122 -6.68 4.14 -24.20
N PRO A 123 -6.47 2.86 -23.83
CA PRO A 123 -5.58 2.46 -22.73
C PRO A 123 -4.18 3.06 -22.83
N VAL A 124 -3.68 3.60 -21.72
CA VAL A 124 -2.29 4.05 -21.61
C VAL A 124 -1.41 2.80 -21.52
N MET A 125 -0.52 2.61 -22.50
CA MET A 125 0.42 1.49 -22.53
C MET A 125 1.84 1.94 -22.26
N PHE A 126 2.63 1.07 -21.63
CA PHE A 126 4.04 1.30 -21.30
C PHE A 126 4.96 1.19 -22.52
N SER A 127 6.05 1.94 -22.51
CA SER A 127 7.13 1.85 -23.51
C SER A 127 7.87 0.51 -23.43
N ALA A 128 8.64 0.20 -24.47
CA ALA A 128 9.47 -1.00 -24.50
C ALA A 128 10.51 -0.98 -23.36
N GLU A 129 11.02 0.19 -23.01
CA GLU A 129 11.98 0.40 -21.93
C GLU A 129 11.38 0.04 -20.57
N LEU A 130 10.16 0.50 -20.29
CA LEU A 130 9.48 0.16 -19.03
C LEU A 130 9.05 -1.30 -18.98
N LEU A 131 8.59 -1.88 -20.09
CA LEU A 131 8.30 -3.32 -20.16
C LEU A 131 9.55 -4.17 -19.94
N ALA A 132 10.70 -3.77 -20.49
CA ALA A 132 11.98 -4.43 -20.24
C ALA A 132 12.42 -4.29 -18.76
N ALA A 133 12.18 -3.13 -18.13
CA ALA A 133 12.44 -2.96 -16.70
C ALA A 133 11.56 -3.86 -15.83
N ARG A 134 10.28 -4.06 -16.22
CA ARG A 134 9.37 -5.00 -15.58
C ARG A 134 9.83 -6.44 -15.70
N GLU A 135 10.25 -6.85 -16.91
CA GLU A 135 10.79 -8.18 -17.15
C GLU A 135 12.06 -8.44 -16.34
N ALA A 136 12.98 -7.47 -16.28
CA ALA A 136 14.22 -7.57 -15.53
C ALA A 136 14.03 -7.73 -14.00
N ASP A 137 12.92 -7.21 -13.46
CA ASP A 137 12.52 -7.40 -12.06
C ASP A 137 11.47 -8.51 -11.88
N GLU A 138 11.29 -9.39 -12.87
CA GLU A 138 10.40 -10.55 -12.81
C GLU A 138 8.95 -10.18 -12.44
N ALA A 139 8.43 -9.09 -13.01
CA ALA A 139 7.05 -8.67 -12.79
C ALA A 139 6.07 -9.80 -13.13
N MET A 140 5.20 -10.13 -12.18
CA MET A 140 4.20 -11.20 -12.31
C MET A 140 2.90 -10.71 -12.93
N ASN A 141 2.55 -9.44 -12.72
CA ASN A 141 1.32 -8.86 -13.24
C ASN A 141 1.56 -8.36 -14.68
N PRO A 142 0.79 -8.82 -15.67
CA PRO A 142 0.91 -8.34 -17.04
C PRO A 142 0.32 -6.93 -17.18
N VAL A 143 0.66 -6.26 -18.28
CA VAL A 143 0.05 -4.98 -18.67
C VAL A 143 -0.74 -5.23 -19.95
N GLU A 144 -2.06 -5.34 -19.80
CA GLU A 144 -2.98 -5.64 -20.89
C GLU A 144 -3.82 -4.40 -21.23
N PRO A 145 -4.25 -4.22 -22.48
CA PRO A 145 -5.13 -3.09 -22.82
C PRO A 145 -6.50 -3.19 -22.13
N ALA A 146 -7.03 -4.40 -21.95
CA ALA A 146 -8.32 -4.66 -21.32
C ALA A 146 -8.22 -5.86 -20.36
N PRO A 147 -7.58 -5.68 -19.19
CA PRO A 147 -7.35 -6.77 -18.25
C PRO A 147 -8.66 -7.21 -17.58
N VAL A 148 -8.69 -8.49 -17.20
CA VAL A 148 -9.76 -9.08 -16.40
C VAL A 148 -9.19 -9.59 -15.08
N ALA A 149 -9.99 -9.55 -14.01
CA ALA A 149 -9.51 -9.98 -12.69
C ALA A 149 -9.30 -11.50 -12.63
N GLN A 150 -8.04 -11.92 -12.43
CA GLN A 150 -7.64 -13.32 -12.38
C GLN A 150 -7.36 -13.79 -10.95
N LEU A 151 -8.41 -14.23 -10.25
CA LEU A 151 -8.30 -14.73 -8.89
C LEU A 151 -8.09 -16.25 -8.81
N PRO A 152 -7.10 -16.75 -8.03
CA PRO A 152 -7.02 -18.17 -7.69
C PRO A 152 -8.20 -18.59 -6.81
N GLU A 153 -8.52 -19.90 -6.80
CA GLU A 153 -9.69 -20.44 -6.07
C GLU A 153 -9.70 -20.00 -4.59
N SER A 154 -8.53 -20.04 -3.93
CA SER A 154 -8.37 -19.64 -2.54
C SER A 154 -8.68 -18.17 -2.24
N ALA A 155 -8.67 -17.29 -3.26
CA ALA A 155 -8.96 -15.87 -3.12
C ALA A 155 -10.41 -15.52 -3.48
N ARG A 156 -11.16 -16.42 -4.13
CA ARG A 156 -12.52 -16.13 -4.62
C ARG A 156 -13.54 -15.95 -3.51
N GLU A 157 -13.35 -16.62 -2.36
CA GLU A 157 -14.20 -16.41 -1.18
C GLU A 157 -14.07 -14.99 -0.64
N ARG A 158 -12.87 -14.39 -0.71
CA ARG A 158 -12.61 -13.03 -0.26
C ARG A 158 -13.26 -11.98 -1.15
N TRP A 159 -13.31 -12.22 -2.45
CA TRP A 159 -13.86 -11.30 -3.44
C TRP A 159 -14.87 -12.03 -4.35
N PRO A 160 -16.06 -12.36 -3.83
CA PRO A 160 -17.04 -13.15 -4.55
C PRO A 160 -17.50 -12.41 -5.82
N GLY A 161 -17.61 -13.14 -6.93
CA GLY A 161 -18.10 -12.61 -8.21
C GLY A 161 -17.12 -11.71 -8.98
N THR A 162 -15.90 -11.49 -8.48
CA THR A 162 -14.91 -10.63 -9.17
C THR A 162 -14.10 -11.35 -10.24
N HIS A 163 -13.84 -12.66 -10.09
CA HIS A 163 -13.06 -13.44 -11.05
C HIS A 163 -13.67 -13.38 -12.46
N GLY A 164 -12.87 -12.97 -13.45
CA GLY A 164 -13.27 -12.82 -14.84
C GLY A 164 -13.96 -11.49 -15.18
N GLN A 165 -14.20 -10.61 -14.22
CA GLN A 165 -14.77 -9.28 -14.51
C GLN A 165 -13.72 -8.34 -15.13
N PRO A 166 -14.11 -7.44 -16.06
CA PRO A 166 -13.22 -6.40 -16.57
C PRO A 166 -12.72 -5.50 -15.46
N VAL A 167 -11.40 -5.25 -15.42
CA VAL A 167 -10.79 -4.37 -14.40
C VAL A 167 -11.35 -2.94 -14.49
N ALA A 168 -11.66 -2.46 -15.70
CA ALA A 168 -12.31 -1.16 -15.92
C ALA A 168 -13.63 -1.04 -15.14
N GLU A 169 -14.49 -2.05 -15.23
CA GLU A 169 -15.78 -2.09 -14.50
C GLU A 169 -15.55 -2.20 -12.99
N LEU A 170 -14.55 -2.99 -12.56
CA LEU A 170 -14.20 -3.07 -11.14
C LEU A 170 -13.73 -1.73 -10.59
N GLN A 171 -12.96 -0.96 -11.37
CA GLN A 171 -12.48 0.36 -11.00
C GLN A 171 -13.63 1.35 -10.92
N GLU A 172 -14.49 1.42 -11.95
CA GLU A 172 -15.66 2.31 -11.99
C GLU A 172 -16.58 2.08 -10.78
N ARG A 173 -16.88 0.83 -10.44
CA ARG A 173 -17.70 0.53 -9.24
C ARG A 173 -17.04 0.88 -7.90
N ALA A 174 -15.72 1.02 -7.89
CA ALA A 174 -14.94 1.29 -6.69
C ALA A 174 -14.65 2.78 -6.49
N GLU A 175 -14.82 3.59 -7.53
CA GLU A 175 -14.54 5.02 -7.49
C GLU A 175 -15.66 5.82 -6.83
N PHE A 176 -15.35 7.05 -6.46
CA PHE A 176 -16.33 7.97 -5.94
C PHE A 176 -17.15 8.60 -7.07
N ASP A 177 -18.46 8.35 -7.04
CA ASP A 177 -19.43 8.98 -7.93
C ASP A 177 -20.32 9.97 -7.14
N PRO A 178 -20.20 11.29 -7.39
CA PRO A 178 -21.00 12.29 -6.70
C PRO A 178 -22.50 12.25 -7.04
N ASN A 179 -22.92 11.48 -8.05
CA ASN A 179 -24.33 11.30 -8.38
C ASN A 179 -25.00 10.22 -7.53
N THR A 180 -24.22 9.31 -6.94
CA THR A 180 -24.72 8.16 -6.18
C THR A 180 -24.23 8.11 -4.73
N MET A 181 -23.20 8.88 -4.38
CA MET A 181 -22.60 8.93 -3.04
C MET A 181 -22.56 10.36 -2.49
N GLU A 182 -22.83 10.54 -1.20
CA GLU A 182 -22.78 11.86 -0.56
C GLU A 182 -21.35 12.22 -0.13
N GLU A 183 -20.66 11.28 0.51
CA GLU A 183 -19.31 11.48 1.04
C GLU A 183 -18.27 10.59 0.32
N ARG A 184 -17.03 11.10 0.19
CA ARG A 184 -15.95 10.40 -0.54
C ARG A 184 -15.48 9.12 0.13
N ASP A 185 -15.62 9.01 1.43
CA ASP A 185 -15.23 7.86 2.23
C ASP A 185 -16.24 6.70 2.20
N GLU A 186 -17.42 6.91 1.61
CA GLU A 186 -18.34 5.83 1.23
C GLU A 186 -17.75 4.96 0.10
N ALA A 187 -16.94 5.55 -0.77
CA ALA A 187 -16.32 4.85 -1.89
C ALA A 187 -15.10 4.04 -1.43
N PRO A 188 -14.89 2.80 -1.94
CA PRO A 188 -13.64 2.08 -1.75
C PRO A 188 -12.42 2.92 -2.16
N TYR A 189 -12.54 3.71 -3.23
CA TYR A 189 -11.58 4.71 -3.67
C TYR A 189 -12.19 6.11 -3.58
N PRO A 190 -11.67 7.01 -2.72
CA PRO A 190 -12.19 8.38 -2.56
C PRO A 190 -11.76 9.34 -3.70
N TYR A 191 -11.65 8.81 -4.92
CA TYR A 191 -11.18 9.50 -6.12
C TYR A 191 -12.14 9.21 -7.27
N THR A 192 -12.15 10.10 -8.25
CA THR A 192 -12.79 9.88 -9.55
C THR A 192 -11.65 9.85 -10.57
N PHE A 193 -11.60 8.83 -11.43
CA PHE A 193 -10.46 8.60 -12.31
C PHE A 193 -10.72 9.13 -13.73
N ASP A 194 -10.96 10.43 -13.84
CA ASP A 194 -11.18 11.07 -15.13
C ASP A 194 -9.88 11.51 -15.81
N THR A 195 -9.89 11.49 -17.13
CA THR A 195 -8.94 12.25 -17.95
C THR A 195 -8.94 13.72 -17.55
N LEU A 196 -7.75 14.29 -17.32
CA LEU A 196 -7.62 15.72 -17.07
C LEU A 196 -7.60 16.51 -18.39
N ILE A 197 -8.53 17.47 -18.54
CA ILE A 197 -8.59 18.41 -19.67
C ILE A 197 -8.27 19.83 -19.22
N THR A 198 -7.10 20.35 -19.57
CA THR A 198 -6.58 21.65 -19.09
C THR A 198 -6.34 22.64 -20.24
N PRO A 199 -6.49 23.96 -20.03
CA PRO A 199 -6.10 24.96 -21.03
C PRO A 199 -4.59 25.23 -21.08
N ALA A 200 -3.81 24.67 -20.14
CA ALA A 200 -2.36 24.77 -20.17
C ALA A 200 -1.79 24.12 -21.44
N ARG A 201 -0.69 24.67 -21.98
CA ARG A 201 -0.01 24.11 -23.17
C ARG A 201 0.64 22.77 -22.84
N PRO A 202 0.76 21.83 -23.80
CA PRO A 202 1.33 20.49 -23.56
C PRO A 202 2.70 20.52 -22.86
N GLN A 203 3.62 21.38 -23.30
CA GLN A 203 4.93 21.52 -22.65
C GLN A 203 4.84 21.93 -21.18
N ALA A 204 3.94 22.86 -20.83
CA ALA A 204 3.79 23.31 -19.45
C ALA A 204 3.20 22.19 -18.57
N VAL A 205 2.29 21.38 -19.13
CA VAL A 205 1.76 20.18 -18.47
C VAL A 205 2.87 19.16 -18.25
N TYR A 206 3.66 18.87 -19.28
CA TYR A 206 4.81 17.97 -19.22
C TYR A 206 5.80 18.38 -18.14
N ASP A 207 6.24 19.65 -18.17
CA ASP A 207 7.21 20.18 -17.21
C ASP A 207 6.69 20.10 -15.76
N THR A 208 5.39 20.31 -15.56
CA THR A 208 4.75 20.19 -14.24
C THR A 208 4.68 18.73 -13.79
N ALA A 209 4.26 17.83 -14.69
CA ALA A 209 4.12 16.41 -14.39
C ALA A 209 5.47 15.75 -14.07
N ILE A 210 6.52 16.02 -14.87
CA ILE A 210 7.85 15.46 -14.62
C ILE A 210 8.48 16.02 -13.33
N ALA A 211 8.26 17.30 -13.03
CA ALA A 211 8.71 17.90 -11.77
C ALA A 211 8.00 17.27 -10.57
N LEU A 212 6.70 17.01 -10.68
CA LEU A 212 5.92 16.36 -9.63
C LEU A 212 6.36 14.90 -9.39
N ALA A 213 6.60 14.14 -10.46
CA ALA A 213 7.14 12.79 -10.37
C ALA A 213 8.51 12.77 -9.67
N ARG A 214 9.42 13.66 -10.05
CA ARG A 214 10.75 13.81 -9.41
C ARG A 214 10.65 14.24 -7.94
N ALA A 215 9.75 15.16 -7.61
CA ALA A 215 9.55 15.63 -6.24
C ALA A 215 9.05 14.51 -5.31
N ARG A 216 8.34 13.52 -5.86
CA ARG A 216 7.91 12.31 -5.14
C ARG A 216 8.99 11.23 -5.06
N GLY A 217 10.16 11.45 -5.66
CA GLY A 217 11.26 10.50 -5.67
C GLY A 217 11.00 9.28 -6.54
N TRP A 218 10.17 9.41 -7.58
CA TRP A 218 9.94 8.32 -8.54
C TRP A 218 11.17 8.12 -9.42
N ASP A 219 11.48 6.87 -9.71
CA ASP A 219 12.55 6.49 -10.62
C ASP A 219 12.05 6.65 -12.05
N ILE A 220 12.47 7.73 -12.73
CA ILE A 220 12.04 8.00 -14.11
C ILE A 220 12.70 6.98 -15.05
N VAL A 221 11.88 6.23 -15.77
CA VAL A 221 12.31 5.23 -16.76
C VAL A 221 12.35 5.84 -18.16
N THR A 222 11.26 6.49 -18.57
CA THR A 222 11.16 7.16 -19.87
C THR A 222 10.64 8.57 -19.68
N ALA A 223 11.27 9.53 -20.35
CA ALA A 223 10.85 10.92 -20.37
C ALA A 223 10.99 11.46 -21.79
N ASP A 224 9.87 11.56 -22.50
CA ASP A 224 9.81 12.02 -23.89
C ASP A 224 8.83 13.20 -24.02
N PRO A 225 9.33 14.44 -24.04
CA PRO A 225 8.48 15.63 -24.17
C PRO A 225 7.84 15.76 -25.55
N GLU A 226 8.46 15.22 -26.60
CA GLU A 226 7.93 15.29 -27.97
C GLU A 226 6.73 14.36 -28.15
N ALA A 227 6.82 13.14 -27.60
CA ALA A 227 5.71 12.18 -27.58
C ALA A 227 4.72 12.42 -26.42
N GLY A 228 4.97 13.37 -25.53
CA GLY A 228 4.13 13.65 -24.37
C GLY A 228 4.07 12.49 -23.36
N ARG A 229 5.17 11.75 -23.19
CA ARG A 229 5.22 10.54 -22.37
C ARG A 229 6.15 10.70 -21.18
N ILE A 230 5.66 10.33 -20.00
CA ILE A 230 6.46 10.19 -18.79
C ILE A 230 6.16 8.82 -18.20
N GLU A 231 7.19 8.04 -17.93
CA GLU A 231 7.07 6.73 -17.30
C GLU A 231 8.07 6.62 -16.15
N ALA A 232 7.61 6.05 -15.04
CA ALA A 232 8.40 5.97 -13.83
C ALA A 232 8.00 4.77 -12.97
N THR A 233 8.87 4.40 -12.04
CA THR A 233 8.60 3.36 -11.03
C THR A 233 8.57 4.00 -9.64
N GLU A 234 7.55 3.69 -8.84
CA GLU A 234 7.54 3.96 -7.41
C GLU A 234 7.82 2.68 -6.63
N THR A 235 8.71 2.77 -5.63
CA THR A 235 9.06 1.64 -4.76
C THR A 235 8.55 1.84 -3.33
N SER A 236 7.74 0.91 -2.83
CA SER A 236 7.16 0.99 -1.48
C SER A 236 8.24 0.93 -0.38
N PRO A 237 8.13 1.73 0.69
CA PRO A 237 9.22 1.92 1.65
C PRO A 237 9.53 0.68 2.50
N TRP A 238 8.54 -0.18 2.77
CA TRP A 238 8.69 -1.31 3.68
C TRP A 238 9.03 -2.61 2.99
N PHE A 239 8.29 -2.96 1.94
CA PHE A 239 8.44 -4.24 1.24
C PHE A 239 9.23 -4.12 -0.06
N GLY A 240 9.47 -2.91 -0.59
CA GLY A 240 10.15 -2.74 -1.86
C GLY A 240 9.28 -3.11 -3.07
N PHE A 241 7.96 -3.17 -2.91
CA PHE A 241 7.03 -3.39 -4.03
C PHE A 241 7.14 -2.25 -5.04
N LYS A 242 7.21 -2.61 -6.31
CA LYS A 242 7.32 -1.68 -7.43
C LYS A 242 5.96 -1.53 -8.12
N ASP A 243 5.53 -0.29 -8.29
CA ASP A 243 4.40 0.10 -9.11
C ASP A 243 4.92 0.97 -10.27
N ASP A 244 4.55 0.64 -11.49
CA ASP A 244 4.95 1.40 -12.67
C ASP A 244 3.84 2.34 -13.11
N VAL A 245 4.25 3.55 -13.47
CA VAL A 245 3.37 4.65 -13.84
C VAL A 245 3.65 5.06 -15.27
N ALA A 246 2.60 5.34 -16.03
CA ALA A 246 2.68 6.05 -17.29
C ALA A 246 1.74 7.25 -17.29
N ILE A 247 2.23 8.37 -17.82
CA ILE A 247 1.47 9.60 -18.02
C ILE A 247 1.55 9.93 -19.51
N ARG A 248 0.40 10.07 -20.15
CA ARG A 248 0.24 10.45 -21.56
C ARG A 248 -0.32 11.87 -21.62
N ILE A 249 0.32 12.73 -22.40
CA ILE A 249 -0.01 14.15 -22.55
C ILE A 249 -0.20 14.43 -24.04
N GLU A 250 -1.42 14.81 -24.42
CA GLU A 250 -1.78 15.00 -25.83
C GLU A 250 -2.42 16.36 -26.05
N ALA A 251 -2.11 17.01 -27.17
CA ALA A 251 -2.83 18.21 -27.59
C ALA A 251 -4.22 17.83 -28.10
N ALA A 252 -5.27 18.49 -27.62
CA ALA A 252 -6.65 18.24 -28.00
C ALA A 252 -7.40 19.57 -28.19
N GLU A 253 -7.78 19.94 -29.41
CA GLU A 253 -8.62 21.11 -29.74
C GLU A 253 -8.33 22.39 -28.93
N GLY A 254 -7.07 22.83 -28.90
CA GLY A 254 -6.67 24.04 -28.15
C GLY A 254 -6.58 23.87 -26.63
N ARG A 255 -6.75 22.64 -26.14
CA ARG A 255 -6.54 22.17 -24.76
C ARG A 255 -5.45 21.10 -24.74
N THR A 256 -5.11 20.65 -23.55
CA THR A 256 -4.24 19.48 -23.33
C THR A 256 -5.03 18.42 -22.58
N ARG A 257 -4.98 17.19 -23.08
CA ARG A 257 -5.48 15.97 -22.46
C ARG A 257 -4.35 15.30 -21.68
N VAL A 258 -4.63 14.86 -20.45
CA VAL A 258 -3.67 14.09 -19.64
C VAL A 258 -4.35 12.84 -19.12
N ASP A 259 -3.75 11.70 -19.44
CA ASP A 259 -4.13 10.41 -18.91
C ASP A 259 -3.00 9.81 -18.09
N MET A 260 -3.35 9.00 -17.10
CA MET A 260 -2.39 8.34 -16.24
C MET A 260 -2.82 6.91 -15.97
N ARG A 261 -1.84 6.00 -15.93
CA ARG A 261 -1.98 4.60 -15.51
C ARG A 261 -0.94 4.26 -14.47
N SER A 262 -1.30 3.42 -13.51
CA SER A 262 -0.40 2.89 -12.48
C SER A 262 -0.67 1.41 -12.25
N VAL A 263 0.36 0.57 -12.39
CA VAL A 263 0.23 -0.90 -12.37
C VAL A 263 1.29 -1.54 -11.47
N SER A 264 0.88 -2.28 -10.44
CA SER A 264 1.80 -3.04 -9.60
C SER A 264 2.47 -4.17 -10.39
N ARG A 265 3.72 -4.48 -10.04
CA ARG A 265 4.45 -5.61 -10.64
C ARG A 265 4.04 -6.96 -10.07
N VAL A 266 3.56 -7.01 -8.83
CA VAL A 266 3.19 -8.25 -8.12
C VAL A 266 1.94 -8.06 -7.28
N GLY A 267 1.29 -9.18 -6.93
CA GLY A 267 0.17 -9.22 -6.01
C GLY A 267 -1.20 -9.10 -6.70
N LEU A 268 -2.22 -9.72 -6.09
CA LEU A 268 -3.61 -9.68 -6.56
C LEU A 268 -4.30 -8.34 -6.31
N SER A 269 -3.86 -7.62 -5.28
CA SER A 269 -4.37 -6.31 -4.89
C SER A 269 -3.19 -5.48 -4.40
N ASP A 270 -3.23 -4.19 -4.65
CA ASP A 270 -2.24 -3.22 -4.19
C ASP A 270 -2.69 -2.45 -2.94
N LEU A 271 -3.84 -2.85 -2.34
CA LEU A 271 -4.46 -2.18 -1.20
C LEU A 271 -4.80 -0.70 -1.46
N GLY A 272 -5.18 -0.38 -2.70
CA GLY A 272 -5.53 0.97 -3.13
C GLY A 272 -4.33 1.88 -3.36
N ALA A 273 -3.11 1.33 -3.43
CA ALA A 273 -1.90 2.12 -3.64
C ALA A 273 -1.93 2.87 -4.99
N ASN A 274 -2.26 2.19 -6.09
CA ASN A 274 -2.35 2.82 -7.42
C ASN A 274 -3.53 3.78 -7.51
N ALA A 275 -4.68 3.44 -6.91
CA ALA A 275 -5.83 4.33 -6.80
C ALA A 275 -5.45 5.64 -6.10
N LYS A 276 -4.78 5.55 -4.95
CA LYS A 276 -4.23 6.70 -4.22
C LYS A 276 -3.20 7.46 -5.06
N ARG A 277 -2.36 6.76 -5.81
CA ARG A 277 -1.31 7.35 -6.64
C ARG A 277 -1.87 8.20 -7.75
N VAL A 278 -2.71 7.61 -8.60
CA VAL A 278 -3.34 8.26 -9.75
C VAL A 278 -4.20 9.43 -9.25
N GLY A 279 -5.07 9.17 -8.29
CA GLY A 279 -5.99 10.19 -7.78
C GLY A 279 -5.29 11.41 -7.16
N ASN A 280 -4.24 11.21 -6.35
CA ASN A 280 -3.49 12.34 -5.79
C ASN A 280 -2.56 13.01 -6.81
N PHE A 281 -1.99 12.26 -7.76
CA PHE A 281 -1.17 12.83 -8.82
C PHE A 281 -1.99 13.77 -9.70
N MET A 282 -3.11 13.28 -10.23
CA MET A 282 -3.95 14.05 -11.17
C MET A 282 -4.52 15.30 -10.51
N ARG A 283 -5.01 15.19 -9.26
CA ARG A 283 -5.52 16.34 -8.49
C ARG A 283 -4.44 17.40 -8.24
N GLU A 284 -3.23 16.98 -7.86
CA GLU A 284 -2.14 17.92 -7.60
C GLU A 284 -1.63 18.57 -8.90
N LEU A 285 -1.53 17.80 -9.99
CA LEU A 285 -1.17 18.32 -11.31
C LEU A 285 -2.16 19.42 -11.74
N ASP A 286 -3.47 19.16 -11.66
CA ASP A 286 -4.51 20.13 -12.00
C ASP A 286 -4.40 21.41 -11.14
N THR A 287 -4.24 21.24 -9.82
CA THR A 287 -4.07 22.36 -8.87
C THR A 287 -2.85 23.23 -9.23
N GLN A 288 -1.71 22.62 -9.59
CA GLN A 288 -0.51 23.37 -9.95
C GLN A 288 -0.65 24.09 -11.30
N LEU A 289 -1.33 23.48 -12.28
CA LEU A 289 -1.57 24.10 -13.58
C LEU A 289 -2.53 25.29 -13.47
N GLY A 290 -3.58 25.19 -12.65
CA GLY A 290 -4.52 26.29 -12.39
C GLY A 290 -3.87 27.50 -11.71
N ARG A 291 -2.85 27.29 -10.85
CA ARG A 291 -2.08 28.40 -10.24
C ARG A 291 -1.17 29.11 -11.24
N ARG A 292 -0.67 28.41 -12.25
CA ARG A 292 0.24 28.97 -13.27
C ARG A 292 -0.47 29.78 -14.35
N THR A 293 -1.75 29.52 -14.60
CA THR A 293 -2.55 30.27 -15.59
C THR A 293 -3.17 31.55 -15.02
N GLY A 294 -3.19 31.72 -13.70
CA GLY A 294 -3.76 32.89 -13.01
C GLY A 294 -2.75 33.98 -12.61
N GLY A 295 -1.57 34.04 -13.24
CA GLY A 295 -0.50 35.00 -12.95
C GLY A 295 -0.14 35.89 -14.14
#